data_AF-A0A519VS54-F1
#
_entry.id   AF-A0A519VS54-F1
#
_cell.length_a   1.000
_cell.length_b   1.000
_cell.length_c   1.000
_cell.angle_alpha   90.00
_cell.angle_beta   90.00
_cell.angle_gamma   90.00
#
_symmetry.space_group_name_H-M   'P 1'
#
loop_
_entity.id
_entity.type
_entity.pdbx_description
1 polymer ?
#
loop_
_entity_poly.entity_id
_entity_poly.type
_entity_poly.pdbx_seq_one_letter_code
_entity_poly.pdbx_strand_id
1 'polypeptide(L)' 'MFQLVVITAPTALPDEPRLLTELLARGAARLHLRKPGWPAIQAAALIEALPPQFYPQLV' A
#
# COMPACT_ATOMS: atom_id res chain seq x y z
N MET A 1 -16.03 -9.23 -14.87
CA MET A 1 -15.42 -9.51 -13.55
C MET A 1 -14.98 -8.18 -12.96
N PHE A 2 -15.19 -7.92 -11.66
CA PHE A 2 -14.82 -6.64 -11.04
C PHE A 2 -13.43 -6.74 -10.40
N GLN A 3 -12.71 -5.62 -10.34
CA GLN A 3 -11.41 -5.52 -9.64
C GLN A 3 -11.59 -4.72 -8.35
N LEU A 4 -11.03 -5.21 -7.26
CA LEU A 4 -10.95 -4.46 -6.00
C LEU A 4 -9.66 -3.63 -6.01
N VAL A 5 -9.83 -2.31 -5.94
CA VAL A 5 -8.73 -1.34 -5.84
C VAL A 5 -8.77 -0.72 -4.46
N VAL A 6 -7.65 -0.77 -3.74
CA VAL A 6 -7.48 -0.13 -2.43
C VAL A 6 -6.72 1.17 -2.62
N ILE A 7 -7.17 2.25 -2.00
CA ILE A 7 -6.44 3.52 -1.94
C ILE A 7 -6.08 3.76 -0.47
N THR A 8 -4.81 4.01 -0.18
CA THR A 8 -4.38 4.26 1.20
C THR A 8 -4.97 5.55 1.77
N ALA A 9 -5.08 5.61 3.10
CA ALA A 9 -5.45 6.85 3.77
C ALA A 9 -4.40 7.95 3.46
N PRO A 10 -4.80 9.23 3.38
CA PRO A 10 -3.87 10.32 3.05
C PRO A 10 -2.81 10.54 4.13
N THR A 11 -3.10 10.19 5.39
CA THR A 11 -2.21 10.29 6.53
C THR A 11 -1.66 8.91 6.93
N ALA A 12 -0.62 8.88 7.77
CA ALA A 12 -0.11 7.63 8.32
C ALA A 12 -1.18 6.98 9.21
N LEU A 13 -1.32 5.66 9.09
CA LEU A 13 -2.07 4.86 10.05
C LEU A 13 -1.10 4.07 10.93
N PRO A 14 -1.47 3.79 12.19
CA PRO A 14 -0.70 2.86 13.02
C PRO A 14 -0.59 1.51 12.32
N ASP A 15 0.64 0.97 12.26
CA ASP A 15 0.92 -0.37 11.73
C ASP A 15 0.40 -0.60 10.29
N GLU A 16 0.41 0.47 9.49
CA GLU A 16 -0.08 0.47 8.11
C GLU A 16 0.56 -0.63 7.23
N PRO A 17 1.89 -0.91 7.29
CA PRO A 17 2.49 -1.97 6.47
C PRO A 17 1.84 -3.35 6.69
N ARG A 18 1.51 -3.71 7.94
CA ARG A 18 0.84 -4.98 8.24
C ARG A 18 -0.55 -5.03 7.63
N LEU A 19 -1.34 -3.97 7.81
CA LEU A 19 -2.71 -3.88 7.28
C LEU A 19 -2.74 -3.98 5.75
N LEU A 20 -1.82 -3.27 5.08
CA LEU A 20 -1.71 -3.33 3.63
C LEU A 20 -1.31 -4.72 3.14
N THR A 21 -0.37 -5.36 3.83
CA THR A 21 0.05 -6.74 3.54
C THR A 21 -1.11 -7.72 3.65
N GLU A 22 -1.94 -7.60 4.70
CA GLU A 22 -3.11 -8.46 4.89
C GLU A 22 -4.17 -8.26 3.81
N LEU A 23 -4.38 -7.01 3.36
CA LEU A 23 -5.32 -6.71 2.26
C LEU A 23 -4.83 -7.29 0.93
N LEU A 24 -3.54 -7.14 0.63
CA LEU A 24 -2.90 -7.70 -0.57
C LEU A 24 -2.97 -9.24 -0.56
N ALA A 25 -2.68 -9.86 0.58
CA ALA A 25 -2.74 -11.33 0.74
C ALA A 25 -4.16 -11.90 0.55
N ARG A 26 -5.21 -11.09 0.79
CA ARG A 26 -6.62 -11.47 0.60
C ARG A 26 -7.14 -11.26 -0.83
N GLY A 27 -6.27 -10.84 -1.76
CA GLY A 27 -6.59 -10.72 -3.18
C GLY A 27 -7.04 -9.33 -3.62
N ALA A 28 -6.63 -8.27 -2.92
CA ALA A 28 -6.73 -6.92 -3.47
C ALA A 28 -5.96 -6.88 -4.81
N ALA A 29 -6.61 -6.41 -5.88
CA ALA A 29 -6.02 -6.48 -7.22
C ALA A 29 -4.94 -5.41 -7.43
N ARG A 30 -5.14 -4.23 -6.83
CA ARG A 30 -4.24 -3.06 -6.91
C ARG A 30 -4.28 -2.28 -5.60
N LEU A 31 -3.13 -1.75 -5.19
CA LEU A 31 -2.99 -0.87 -4.04
C LEU A 31 -2.38 0.45 -4.49
N HIS A 32 -3.16 1.53 -4.42
CA HIS A 32 -2.71 2.88 -4.72
C HIS A 32 -2.18 3.57 -3.47
N LEU A 33 -0.90 3.93 -3.51
CA LEU A 33 -0.23 4.68 -2.44
C LEU A 33 -0.48 6.17 -2.60
N ARG A 34 -1.54 6.67 -1.95
CA ARG A 34 -1.92 8.09 -2.02
C ARG A 34 -1.57 8.83 -0.74
N LYS A 35 -0.36 9.38 -0.68
CA LYS A 35 0.18 10.11 0.48
C LYS A 35 0.51 11.57 0.15
N PRO A 36 -0.51 12.45 0.07
CA PRO A 36 -0.29 13.85 -0.30
C PRO A 36 0.62 14.55 0.73
N GLY A 37 1.65 15.25 0.23
CA GLY A 37 2.61 15.98 1.05
C GLY A 37 3.65 15.11 1.76
N TRP A 38 3.62 13.79 1.62
CA TRP A 38 4.70 12.95 2.13
C TRP A 38 6.00 13.20 1.36
N PRO A 39 7.14 13.32 2.07
CA PRO A 39 8.44 13.21 1.46
C PRO A 39 8.62 11.85 0.78
N ALA A 40 9.34 11.82 -0.34
CA ALA A 40 9.61 10.59 -1.09
C ALA A 40 10.24 9.49 -0.21
N ILE A 41 11.09 9.86 0.75
CA ILE A 41 11.73 8.91 1.68
C ILE A 41 10.71 8.21 2.59
N GLN A 42 9.62 8.87 2.98
CA GLN A 42 8.57 8.25 3.81
C GLN A 42 7.73 7.28 2.98
N ALA A 43 7.43 7.64 1.73
CA ALA A 43 6.76 6.74 0.80
C ALA A 43 7.62 5.50 0.49
N ALA A 44 8.92 5.69 0.26
CA ALA A 44 9.87 4.60 0.05
C ALA A 44 9.93 3.66 1.27
N ALA A 45 10.02 4.21 2.49
CA ALA A 45 10.02 3.41 3.70
C ALA A 45 8.74 2.57 3.87
N LEU A 46 7.57 3.10 3.49
CA LEU A 46 6.33 2.34 3.49
C LEU A 46 6.35 1.21 2.45
N ILE A 47 6.85 1.47 1.24
CA ILE A 47 6.98 0.46 0.18
C ILE A 47 7.95 -0.66 0.61
N GLU A 48 9.12 -0.31 1.14
CA GLU A 48 10.15 -1.24 1.58
C GLU A 48 9.71 -2.10 2.78
N ALA A 49 8.77 -1.61 3.58
CA ALA A 49 8.16 -2.37 4.66
C ALA A 49 7.16 -3.45 4.19
N LEU A 50 6.72 -3.40 2.92
CA LEU A 50 5.85 -4.43 2.34
C LEU A 50 6.67 -5.62 1.81
N PRO A 51 6.14 -6.85 1.88
CA PRO A 51 6.80 -7.99 1.26
C PRO A 51 7.00 -7.80 -0.27
N PRO A 52 8.22 -8.01 -0.82
CA PRO A 52 8.54 -7.71 -2.23
C PRO A 52 7.65 -8.38 -3.27
N GLN A 53 7.05 -9.53 -2.95
CA GLN A 53 6.11 -10.22 -3.84
C GLN A 53 4.87 -9.38 -4.18
N PHE A 54 4.56 -8.34 -3.39
CA PHE A 54 3.41 -7.48 -3.63
C PHE A 54 3.73 -6.21 -4.43
N TYR A 55 5.00 -5.92 -4.73
CA TYR A 55 5.39 -4.74 -5.50
C TYR A 55 4.69 -4.62 -6.87
N PRO A 56 4.41 -5.70 -7.61
CA PRO A 56 3.67 -5.61 -8.87
C PRO A 56 2.22 -5.08 -8.75
N GLN A 57 1.65 -5.09 -7.54
CA GLN A 57 0.31 -4.56 -7.25
C GLN A 57 0.34 -3.07 -6.84
N LEU A 58 1.56 -2.55 -6.66
CA LEU A 58 2.02 -1.18 -6.44
C LEU A 58 1.47 -0.16 -7.46
N VAL A 59 0.74 0.88 -7.06
CA VAL A 59 0.42 2.04 -7.95
C VAL A 59 0.61 3.37 -7.26
#